data_AF-A0A942BG55-F1
#
_entry.id   AF-A0A942BG55-F1
#
_cell.length_a   1.000
_cell.length_b   1.000
_cell.length_c   1.000
_cell.angle_alpha   90.00
_cell.angle_beta   90.00
_cell.angle_gamma   90.00
#
_symmetry.space_group_name_H-M   'P 1'
#
loop_
_entity.id
_entity.type
_entity.pdbx_description
1 polymer ?
#
loop_
_entity_poly.entity_id
_entity_poly.type
_entity_poly.pdbx_seq_one_letter_code
_entity_poly.pdbx_strand_id
1 'polypeptide(L)'
;MSRIDQLNAAIAKWELNNHPFYQEWKMGTLPKEALVDYSGEYGMFVATVAQAWDTLGFPDYANEERYHEELWKGFQKDLGFTTRSNRIETEELYALATKLFEAKDTAAGALYSFEAQQPNTSAVKLKGLLEHYNLTEAGREYFAVHAEDFHEVQDLSAVIEKMDDASFAKTLDACEQMAHAMWKALDGVYYAVRPVTA
;
A
#
# COMPACT_ATOMS: atom_id res chain seq x y z
N MET A 1 21.56 6.63 14.26
CA MET A 1 20.61 6.19 13.22
C MET A 1 19.80 7.42 12.84
N SER A 2 19.66 7.75 11.56
CA SER A 2 18.79 8.87 11.16
C SER A 2 17.32 8.56 11.51
N ARG A 3 16.43 9.54 11.36
CA ARG A 3 14.99 9.31 11.56
C ARG A 3 14.46 8.39 10.46
N ILE A 4 14.93 8.60 9.24
CA ILE A 4 14.61 7.74 8.10
C ILE A 4 15.12 6.30 8.30
N ASP A 5 16.34 6.10 8.79
CA ASP A 5 16.85 4.75 9.06
C ASP A 5 15.99 4.01 10.12
N GLN A 6 15.43 4.73 11.10
CA GLN A 6 14.53 4.17 12.11
C GLN A 6 13.20 3.72 11.50
N LEU A 7 12.60 4.54 10.63
CA LEU A 7 11.38 4.18 9.91
C LEU A 7 11.61 2.97 9.00
N ASN A 8 12.71 2.98 8.24
CA ASN A 8 13.08 1.86 7.37
C ASN A 8 13.30 0.57 8.17
N ALA A 9 13.91 0.65 9.35
CA ALA A 9 14.07 -0.51 10.23
C ALA A 9 12.74 -1.04 10.78
N ALA A 10 11.75 -0.17 11.01
CA ALA A 10 10.39 -0.58 11.38
C ALA A 10 9.67 -1.28 10.21
N ILE A 11 9.76 -0.70 9.01
CA ILE A 11 9.19 -1.24 7.77
C ILE A 11 9.80 -2.59 7.41
N ALA A 12 11.12 -2.75 7.56
CA ALA A 12 11.83 -3.97 7.17
C ALA A 12 11.32 -5.25 7.88
N LYS A 13 10.68 -5.12 9.05
CA LYS A 13 10.01 -6.24 9.75
C LYS A 13 8.76 -6.74 9.01
N TRP A 14 8.18 -5.87 8.18
CA TRP A 14 6.91 -6.04 7.48
C TRP A 14 7.04 -5.71 5.98
N GLU A 15 8.24 -5.95 5.40
CA GLU A 15 8.53 -5.67 3.99
C GLU A 15 7.59 -6.44 3.09
N LEU A 16 6.65 -5.74 2.46
CA LEU A 16 5.52 -6.36 1.77
C LEU A 16 5.99 -7.32 0.67
N ASN A 17 7.08 -7.03 -0.03
CA ASN A 17 7.60 -7.91 -1.07
C ASN A 17 8.04 -9.28 -0.54
N ASN A 18 8.33 -9.42 0.75
CA ASN A 18 8.64 -10.69 1.39
C ASN A 18 7.38 -11.49 1.78
N HIS A 19 6.20 -10.89 1.72
CA HIS A 19 4.96 -11.58 2.01
C HIS A 19 4.68 -12.70 0.98
N PRO A 20 4.24 -13.90 1.40
CA PRO A 20 3.96 -15.01 0.48
C PRO A 20 3.02 -14.66 -0.69
N PHE A 21 2.02 -13.80 -0.44
CA PHE A 21 1.14 -13.24 -1.47
C PHE A 21 1.92 -12.64 -2.66
N TYR A 22 2.88 -11.75 -2.41
CA TYR A 22 3.66 -11.12 -3.49
C TYR A 22 4.75 -12.04 -4.04
N GLN A 23 5.26 -12.99 -3.24
CA GLN A 23 6.15 -14.04 -3.76
C GLN A 23 5.43 -14.88 -4.82
N GLU A 24 4.21 -15.32 -4.55
CA GLU A 24 3.43 -16.10 -5.51
C GLU A 24 2.91 -15.29 -6.68
N TRP A 25 2.56 -14.02 -6.47
CA TRP A 25 2.26 -13.08 -7.56
C TRP A 25 3.44 -13.00 -8.53
N LYS A 26 4.65 -12.80 -8.00
CA LYS A 26 5.89 -12.72 -8.77
C LYS A 26 6.20 -14.02 -9.52
N MET A 27 5.82 -15.17 -8.99
CA MET A 27 6.03 -16.48 -9.63
C MET A 27 4.90 -16.87 -10.59
N GLY A 28 3.81 -16.10 -10.65
CA GLY A 28 2.63 -16.45 -11.44
C GLY A 28 1.81 -17.60 -10.88
N THR A 29 2.05 -18.00 -9.63
CA THR A 29 1.34 -19.12 -8.97
C THR A 29 0.17 -18.65 -8.13
N LEU A 30 0.06 -17.35 -7.87
CA LEU A 30 -1.07 -16.79 -7.13
C LEU A 30 -2.35 -16.96 -7.97
N PRO A 31 -3.43 -17.59 -7.43
CA PRO A 31 -4.67 -17.80 -8.17
C PRO A 31 -5.33 -16.48 -8.60
N LYS A 32 -6.05 -16.50 -9.73
CA LYS A 32 -6.75 -15.32 -10.23
C LYS A 32 -7.79 -14.81 -9.24
N GLU A 33 -8.45 -15.70 -8.52
CA GLU A 33 -9.44 -15.37 -7.49
C GLU A 33 -8.81 -14.53 -6.37
N ALA A 34 -7.57 -14.83 -6.00
CA ALA A 34 -6.82 -14.05 -5.01
C ALA A 34 -6.49 -12.64 -5.52
N LEU A 35 -6.18 -12.49 -6.82
CA LEU A 35 -5.97 -11.18 -7.45
C LEU A 35 -7.24 -10.34 -7.49
N VAL A 36 -8.37 -10.96 -7.88
CA VAL A 36 -9.69 -10.31 -7.90
C VAL A 36 -10.03 -9.80 -6.51
N ASP A 37 -9.87 -10.64 -5.51
CA ASP A 37 -10.16 -10.32 -4.13
C ASP A 37 -9.24 -9.20 -3.60
N TYR A 38 -7.92 -9.32 -3.81
CA TYR A 38 -6.96 -8.25 -3.51
C TYR A 38 -7.35 -6.90 -4.13
N SER A 39 -7.79 -6.90 -5.39
CA SER A 39 -8.17 -5.67 -6.09
C SER A 39 -9.36 -4.97 -5.42
N GLY A 40 -10.30 -5.71 -4.84
CA GLY A 40 -11.43 -5.16 -4.10
C GLY A 40 -11.09 -4.73 -2.68
N GLU A 41 -10.32 -5.56 -1.98
CA GLU A 41 -9.99 -5.39 -0.57
C GLU A 41 -8.94 -4.28 -0.35
N TYR A 42 -7.81 -4.37 -1.03
CA TYR A 42 -6.70 -3.41 -0.85
C TYR A 42 -7.02 -2.03 -1.46
N GLY A 43 -7.92 -1.99 -2.44
CA GLY A 43 -8.40 -0.74 -3.05
C GLY A 43 -9.04 0.22 -2.05
N MET A 44 -9.61 -0.27 -0.95
CA MET A 44 -10.11 0.59 0.13
C MET A 44 -9.00 1.41 0.77
N PHE A 45 -7.85 0.78 1.03
CA PHE A 45 -6.72 1.47 1.63
C PHE A 45 -6.12 2.49 0.66
N VAL A 46 -5.99 2.13 -0.63
CA VAL A 46 -5.55 3.07 -1.69
C VAL A 46 -6.42 4.32 -1.69
N ALA A 47 -7.74 4.19 -1.50
CA ALA A 47 -8.67 5.31 -1.44
C ALA A 47 -8.48 6.25 -0.23
N THR A 48 -7.66 5.87 0.75
CA THR A 48 -7.36 6.72 1.92
C THR A 48 -6.09 7.56 1.75
N VAL A 49 -5.22 7.25 0.77
CA VAL A 49 -3.89 7.87 0.66
C VAL A 49 -3.98 9.38 0.43
N ALA A 50 -4.93 9.83 -0.39
CA ALA A 50 -5.17 11.26 -0.62
C ALA A 50 -5.44 12.06 0.68
N GLN A 51 -6.08 11.45 1.68
CA GLN A 51 -6.34 12.08 2.98
C GLN A 51 -5.04 12.41 3.73
N ALA A 52 -4.03 11.54 3.63
CA ALA A 52 -2.74 11.75 4.25
C ALA A 52 -2.04 12.97 3.65
N TRP A 53 -2.02 13.05 2.31
CA TRP A 53 -1.44 14.18 1.59
C TRP A 53 -2.16 15.51 1.89
N ASP A 54 -3.49 15.51 1.95
CA ASP A 54 -4.29 16.68 2.38
C ASP A 54 -3.88 17.14 3.79
N THR A 55 -3.77 16.20 4.72
CA THR A 55 -3.43 16.48 6.12
C THR A 55 -2.03 17.05 6.26
N LEU A 56 -1.08 16.55 5.47
CA LEU A 56 0.30 17.04 5.43
C LEU A 56 0.42 18.40 4.71
N GLY A 57 -0.55 18.75 3.88
CA GLY A 57 -0.62 20.02 3.15
C GLY A 57 0.03 19.96 1.76
N PHE A 58 -0.06 18.81 1.09
CA PHE A 58 0.43 18.59 -0.28
C PHE A 58 -0.77 18.33 -1.22
N PRO A 59 -1.49 19.39 -1.65
CA PRO A 59 -2.72 19.22 -2.42
C PRO A 59 -2.49 18.63 -3.82
N ASP A 60 -1.29 18.81 -4.39
CA ASP A 60 -0.96 18.26 -5.70
C ASP A 60 -0.88 16.72 -5.63
N TYR A 61 -0.10 16.17 -4.70
CA TYR A 61 -0.07 14.72 -4.42
C TYR A 61 -1.45 14.18 -4.03
N ALA A 62 -2.22 14.91 -3.22
CA ALA A 62 -3.58 14.48 -2.90
C ALA A 62 -4.48 14.37 -4.15
N ASN A 63 -4.32 15.27 -5.13
CA ASN A 63 -5.07 15.21 -6.39
C ASN A 63 -4.60 14.06 -7.29
N GLU A 64 -3.30 13.79 -7.32
CA GLU A 64 -2.72 12.64 -8.03
C GLU A 64 -3.25 11.32 -7.46
N GLU A 65 -3.28 11.16 -6.13
CA GLU A 65 -3.84 9.96 -5.49
C GLU A 65 -5.33 9.74 -5.76
N ARG A 66 -6.13 10.82 -5.83
CA ARG A 66 -7.53 10.72 -6.25
C ARG A 66 -7.69 10.27 -7.70
N TYR A 67 -6.72 10.59 -8.56
CA TYR A 67 -6.68 10.07 -9.92
C TYR A 67 -6.18 8.61 -9.95
N HIS A 68 -5.24 8.24 -9.09
CA HIS A 68 -4.75 6.87 -8.95
C HIS A 68 -5.86 5.89 -8.53
N GLU A 69 -6.85 6.33 -7.75
CA GLU A 69 -8.09 5.57 -7.52
C GLU A 69 -8.81 5.16 -8.82
N GLU A 70 -8.85 6.03 -9.83
CA GLU A 70 -9.47 5.71 -11.13
C GLU A 70 -8.63 4.69 -11.91
N LEU A 71 -7.29 4.78 -11.82
CA LEU A 71 -6.40 3.77 -12.40
C LEU A 71 -6.60 2.40 -11.73
N TRP A 72 -6.80 2.37 -10.41
CA TRP A 72 -7.11 1.15 -9.67
C TRP A 72 -8.43 0.50 -10.13
N LYS A 73 -9.44 1.30 -10.50
CA LYS A 73 -10.68 0.78 -11.10
C LYS A 73 -10.43 0.11 -12.45
N GLY A 74 -9.43 0.56 -13.21
CA GLY A 74 -8.95 -0.13 -14.42
C GLY A 74 -8.47 -1.55 -14.13
N PHE A 75 -7.66 -1.70 -13.08
CA PHE A 75 -7.18 -3.00 -12.59
C PHE A 75 -8.34 -3.92 -12.17
N GLN A 76 -9.28 -3.41 -11.37
CA GLN A 76 -10.48 -4.15 -10.96
C GLN A 76 -11.30 -4.63 -12.15
N LYS A 77 -11.54 -3.76 -13.13
CA LYS A 77 -12.34 -4.06 -14.33
C LYS A 77 -11.72 -5.18 -15.15
N ASP A 78 -10.41 -5.15 -15.38
CA ASP A 78 -9.70 -6.18 -16.16
C ASP A 78 -9.70 -7.56 -15.48
N LEU A 79 -9.67 -7.57 -14.15
CA LEU A 79 -9.79 -8.81 -13.38
C LEU A 79 -11.22 -9.36 -13.36
N GLY A 80 -12.22 -8.54 -13.70
CA GLY A 80 -13.63 -8.90 -13.60
C GLY A 80 -14.15 -8.82 -12.17
N PHE A 81 -13.59 -7.94 -11.35
CA PHE A 81 -14.06 -7.68 -10.00
C PHE A 81 -15.52 -7.16 -10.02
N THR A 82 -16.35 -7.69 -9.13
CA THR A 82 -17.77 -7.33 -9.03
C THR A 82 -18.20 -7.00 -7.61
N THR A 83 -17.73 -7.74 -6.62
CA THR A 83 -18.16 -7.59 -5.23
C THR A 83 -17.01 -7.87 -4.29
N ARG A 84 -16.89 -7.04 -3.26
CA ARG A 84 -15.88 -7.13 -2.21
C ARG A 84 -16.22 -8.24 -1.21
N SER A 85 -15.20 -8.93 -0.70
CA SER A 85 -15.36 -10.00 0.29
C SER A 85 -15.56 -9.48 1.71
N ASN A 86 -15.18 -8.23 1.98
CA ASN A 86 -15.25 -7.53 3.29
C ASN A 86 -14.42 -8.23 4.36
N ARG A 87 -13.10 -8.35 4.10
CA ARG A 87 -12.20 -9.02 5.03
C ARG A 87 -11.96 -8.16 6.26
N ILE A 88 -11.86 -8.80 7.41
CA ILE A 88 -11.68 -8.08 8.68
C ILE A 88 -10.34 -7.33 8.66
N GLU A 89 -9.28 -7.95 8.15
CA GLU A 89 -7.93 -7.36 8.15
C GLU A 89 -7.83 -6.11 7.25
N THR A 90 -8.60 -6.04 6.17
CA THR A 90 -8.62 -4.89 5.24
C THR A 90 -9.55 -3.79 5.73
N GLU A 91 -10.65 -4.14 6.41
CA GLU A 91 -11.49 -3.17 7.16
C GLU A 91 -10.70 -2.56 8.33
N GLU A 92 -9.91 -3.35 9.04
CA GLU A 92 -9.01 -2.88 10.10
C GLU A 92 -7.91 -1.96 9.55
N LEU A 93 -7.28 -2.32 8.42
CA LEU A 93 -6.32 -1.46 7.73
C LEU A 93 -6.96 -0.12 7.33
N TYR A 94 -8.14 -0.15 6.71
CA TYR A 94 -8.87 1.05 6.31
C TYR A 94 -9.15 1.95 7.53
N ALA A 95 -9.74 1.39 8.59
CA ALA A 95 -10.08 2.15 9.80
C ALA A 95 -8.83 2.74 10.48
N LEU A 96 -7.73 1.98 10.52
CA LEU A 96 -6.46 2.45 11.06
C LEU A 96 -5.87 3.58 10.21
N ALA A 97 -5.85 3.43 8.88
CA ALA A 97 -5.35 4.43 7.95
C ALA A 97 -6.10 5.74 8.07
N THR A 98 -7.43 5.70 7.96
CA THR A 98 -8.27 6.90 8.13
C THR A 98 -7.96 7.63 9.42
N LYS A 99 -7.81 6.90 10.53
CA LYS A 99 -7.48 7.46 11.85
C LYS A 99 -6.07 8.05 11.92
N LEU A 100 -5.05 7.33 11.46
CA LEU A 100 -3.67 7.81 11.49
C LEU A 100 -3.48 9.03 10.56
N PHE A 101 -4.28 9.14 9.51
CA PHE A 101 -4.26 10.26 8.58
C PHE A 101 -4.99 11.51 9.10
N GLU A 102 -5.52 11.55 10.33
CA GLU A 102 -6.19 12.75 10.89
C GLU A 102 -5.22 13.80 11.46
N ALA A 103 -3.98 13.43 11.76
CA ALA A 103 -2.99 14.31 12.37
C ALA A 103 -1.64 14.24 11.66
N LYS A 104 -0.94 15.38 11.53
CA LYS A 104 0.28 15.50 10.71
C LYS A 104 1.40 14.54 11.11
N ASP A 105 1.63 14.33 12.40
CA ASP A 105 2.71 13.50 12.91
C ASP A 105 2.46 12.01 12.62
N THR A 106 1.25 11.52 12.90
CA THR A 106 0.84 10.15 12.58
C THR A 106 0.65 9.92 11.08
N ALA A 107 0.13 10.92 10.35
CA ALA A 107 -0.06 10.84 8.90
C ALA A 107 1.28 10.69 8.18
N ALA A 108 2.29 11.46 8.59
CA ALA A 108 3.63 11.36 8.00
C ALA A 108 4.21 9.95 8.18
N GLY A 109 4.03 9.35 9.36
CA GLY A 109 4.57 8.02 9.65
C GLY A 109 3.84 6.92 8.89
N ALA A 110 2.52 6.95 8.94
CA ALA A 110 1.67 5.98 8.25
C ALA A 110 1.87 6.04 6.73
N LEU A 111 1.88 7.24 6.15
CA LEU A 111 2.09 7.43 4.72
C LEU A 111 3.50 7.00 4.29
N TYR A 112 4.53 7.33 5.09
CA TYR A 112 5.90 6.92 4.80
C TYR A 112 6.05 5.40 4.73
N SER A 113 5.32 4.66 5.57
CA SER A 113 5.29 3.20 5.54
C SER A 113 4.85 2.65 4.18
N PHE A 114 3.88 3.30 3.55
CA PHE A 114 3.37 2.93 2.23
C PHE A 114 4.31 3.41 1.11
N GLU A 115 4.60 4.70 1.05
CA GLU A 115 5.39 5.30 -0.04
C GLU A 115 6.83 4.77 -0.12
N ALA A 116 7.43 4.40 1.01
CA ALA A 116 8.77 3.79 1.00
C ALA A 116 8.80 2.40 0.34
N GLN A 117 7.68 1.68 0.35
CA GLN A 117 7.56 0.35 -0.24
C GLN A 117 6.93 0.36 -1.63
N GLN A 118 6.12 1.37 -1.93
CA GLN A 118 5.23 1.43 -3.09
C GLN A 118 5.98 1.29 -4.43
N PRO A 119 7.11 1.97 -4.71
CA PRO A 119 7.73 1.87 -6.03
C PRO A 119 8.25 0.48 -6.35
N ASN A 120 9.02 -0.10 -5.43
CA ASN A 120 9.56 -1.45 -5.58
C ASN A 120 8.44 -2.50 -5.63
N THR A 121 7.41 -2.33 -4.80
CA THR A 121 6.26 -3.23 -4.78
C THR A 121 5.46 -3.15 -6.07
N SER A 122 5.24 -1.95 -6.61
CA SER A 122 4.56 -1.73 -7.90
C SER A 122 5.37 -2.27 -9.07
N ALA A 123 6.69 -2.12 -9.07
CA ALA A 123 7.56 -2.73 -10.08
C ALA A 123 7.48 -4.27 -10.08
N VAL A 124 7.47 -4.91 -8.89
CA VAL A 124 7.28 -6.37 -8.76
C VAL A 124 5.90 -6.79 -9.27
N LYS A 125 4.84 -6.08 -8.89
CA LYS A 125 3.47 -6.37 -9.33
C LYS A 125 3.33 -6.21 -10.84
N LEU A 126 3.81 -5.11 -11.41
CA LEU A 126 3.76 -4.82 -12.84
C LEU A 126 4.45 -5.92 -13.64
N LYS A 127 5.65 -6.33 -13.22
CA LYS A 127 6.37 -7.44 -13.85
C LYS A 127 5.57 -8.73 -13.81
N GLY A 128 5.03 -9.10 -12.65
CA GLY A 128 4.21 -10.31 -12.53
C GLY A 128 2.94 -10.26 -13.40
N LEU A 129 2.28 -9.10 -13.48
CA LEU A 129 1.15 -8.90 -14.38
C LEU A 129 1.57 -9.11 -15.85
N LEU A 130 2.65 -8.46 -16.29
CA LEU A 130 3.19 -8.64 -17.65
C LEU A 130 3.54 -10.08 -18.01
N GLU A 131 4.12 -10.83 -17.08
CA GLU A 131 4.66 -12.17 -17.34
C GLU A 131 3.63 -13.29 -17.18
N HIS A 132 2.63 -13.11 -16.31
CA HIS A 132 1.78 -14.22 -15.85
C HIS A 132 0.27 -13.96 -15.94
N TYR A 133 -0.17 -12.70 -15.94
CA TYR A 133 -1.58 -12.35 -15.85
C TYR A 133 -1.95 -11.44 -17.02
N ASN A 134 -2.62 -11.97 -18.05
CA ASN A 134 -2.97 -11.27 -19.29
C ASN A 134 -3.94 -10.08 -19.11
N LEU A 135 -3.50 -9.01 -18.44
CA LEU A 135 -4.22 -7.75 -18.26
C LEU A 135 -3.89 -6.79 -19.40
N THR A 136 -4.83 -5.91 -19.70
CA THR A 136 -4.61 -4.83 -20.67
C THR A 136 -3.64 -3.79 -20.10
N GLU A 137 -3.29 -2.78 -20.90
CA GLU A 137 -2.54 -1.62 -20.43
C GLU A 137 -3.30 -0.88 -19.32
N ALA A 138 -4.60 -0.65 -19.49
CA ALA A 138 -5.45 0.00 -18.48
C ALA A 138 -5.49 -0.77 -17.15
N GLY A 139 -5.44 -2.10 -17.19
CA GLY A 139 -5.38 -2.91 -15.96
C GLY A 139 -4.03 -2.88 -15.24
N ARG A 140 -2.98 -2.34 -15.87
CA ARG A 140 -1.61 -2.29 -15.32
C ARG A 140 -1.14 -0.87 -15.01
N GLU A 141 -1.85 0.15 -15.50
CA GLU A 141 -1.44 1.56 -15.43
C GLU A 141 -1.12 2.03 -14.01
N TYR A 142 -1.96 1.70 -13.03
CA TYR A 142 -1.69 2.03 -11.63
C TYR A 142 -0.29 1.58 -11.19
N PHE A 143 0.12 0.35 -11.53
CA PHE A 143 1.43 -0.16 -11.13
C PHE A 143 2.55 0.45 -11.98
N ALA A 144 2.28 0.83 -13.23
CA ALA A 144 3.25 1.47 -14.10
C ALA A 144 3.62 2.87 -13.60
N VAL A 145 2.64 3.70 -13.22
CA VAL A 145 2.91 5.06 -12.75
C VAL A 145 3.68 5.06 -11.42
N HIS A 146 3.40 4.10 -10.52
CA HIS A 146 4.08 4.03 -9.22
C HIS A 146 5.45 3.36 -9.26
N ALA A 147 5.76 2.50 -10.24
CA ALA A 147 6.98 1.67 -10.23
C ALA A 147 8.30 2.46 -10.18
N GLU A 148 8.27 3.75 -10.55
CA GLU A 148 9.43 4.64 -10.56
C GLU A 148 9.20 5.92 -9.72
N ASP A 149 8.14 5.98 -8.93
CA ASP A 149 7.78 7.19 -8.19
C ASP A 149 8.47 7.27 -6.83
N PHE A 150 9.71 7.76 -6.84
CA PHE A 150 10.49 7.96 -5.61
C PHE A 150 10.38 9.39 -5.05
N HIS A 151 9.67 10.30 -5.71
CA HIS A 151 9.65 11.71 -5.29
C HIS A 151 8.81 11.89 -4.02
N GLU A 152 7.67 11.21 -3.95
CA GLU A 152 6.76 11.27 -2.80
C GLU A 152 7.45 10.90 -1.48
N VAL A 153 8.17 9.76 -1.45
CA VAL A 153 8.93 9.35 -0.25
C VAL A 153 10.08 10.30 0.07
N GLN A 154 10.71 10.94 -0.92
CA GLN A 154 11.80 11.90 -0.70
C GLN A 154 11.28 13.19 -0.05
N ASP A 155 10.17 13.73 -0.54
CA ASP A 155 9.55 14.93 0.01
C ASP A 155 9.02 14.67 1.42
N LEU A 156 8.40 13.50 1.63
CA LEU A 156 7.96 13.07 2.95
C LEU A 156 9.13 12.89 3.92
N SER A 157 10.25 12.35 3.47
CA SER A 157 11.47 12.24 4.26
C SER A 157 11.98 13.61 4.73
N ALA A 158 11.95 14.61 3.85
CA ALA A 158 12.39 15.96 4.16
C ALA A 158 11.49 16.66 5.19
N VAL A 159 10.20 16.29 5.26
CA VAL A 159 9.27 16.74 6.32
C VAL A 159 9.63 16.07 7.65
N ILE A 160 9.78 14.75 7.65
CA ILE A 160 10.01 13.93 8.85
C ILE A 160 11.34 14.30 9.52
N GLU A 161 12.41 14.49 8.75
CA GLU A 161 13.73 14.84 9.29
C GLU A 161 13.73 16.19 10.03
N LYS A 162 12.75 17.07 9.79
CA LYS A 162 12.63 18.38 10.47
C LYS A 162 11.74 18.37 11.71
N MET A 163 11.10 17.25 12.05
CA MET A 163 10.22 17.16 13.21
C MET A 163 10.98 17.37 14.54
N ASP A 164 10.28 17.68 15.63
CA ASP A 164 10.85 17.50 16.95
C ASP A 164 10.77 16.03 17.39
N ASP A 165 11.42 15.69 18.51
CA ASP A 165 11.48 14.30 18.97
C ASP A 165 10.11 13.75 19.42
N ALA A 166 9.22 14.62 19.89
CA ALA A 166 7.88 14.22 20.33
C ALA A 166 6.97 13.88 19.15
N SER A 167 7.00 14.69 18.08
CA SER A 167 6.34 14.39 16.81
C SER A 167 6.94 13.15 16.16
N PHE A 168 8.27 13.06 16.09
CA PHE A 168 8.93 11.91 15.48
C PHE A 168 8.61 10.60 16.19
N ALA A 169 8.50 10.59 17.53
CA ALA A 169 8.12 9.38 18.26
C ALA A 169 6.75 8.83 17.82
N LYS A 170 5.77 9.71 17.55
CA LYS A 170 4.45 9.32 17.02
C LYS A 170 4.51 8.90 15.55
N THR A 171 5.33 9.58 14.75
CA THR A 171 5.60 9.21 13.35
C THR A 171 6.18 7.80 13.26
N LEU A 172 7.16 7.46 14.11
CA LEU A 172 7.75 6.12 14.14
C LEU A 172 6.73 5.05 14.53
N ASP A 173 5.93 5.31 15.57
CA ASP A 173 4.88 4.40 16.03
C ASP A 173 3.80 4.19 14.95
N ALA A 174 3.32 5.26 14.31
CA ALA A 174 2.35 5.18 13.22
C ALA A 174 2.89 4.44 11.98
N CYS A 175 4.18 4.60 11.68
CA CYS A 175 4.85 3.89 10.59
C CYS A 175 4.86 2.37 10.82
N GLU A 176 5.22 1.93 12.02
CA GLU A 176 5.22 0.51 12.38
C GLU A 176 3.79 -0.08 12.40
N GLN A 177 2.82 0.65 12.95
CA GLN A 177 1.42 0.26 12.94
C GLN A 177 0.89 0.07 11.51
N MET A 178 1.16 1.02 10.61
CA MET A 178 0.72 0.94 9.22
C MET A 178 1.41 -0.21 8.47
N ALA A 179 2.73 -0.39 8.66
CA ALA A 179 3.49 -1.46 8.01
C ALA A 179 2.91 -2.84 8.37
N HIS A 180 2.67 -3.05 9.68
CA HIS A 180 2.07 -4.26 10.18
C HIS A 180 0.64 -4.47 9.66
N ALA A 181 -0.20 -3.42 9.64
CA ALA A 181 -1.57 -3.53 9.15
C ALA A 181 -1.65 -3.87 7.66
N MET A 182 -0.78 -3.28 6.82
CA MET A 182 -0.69 -3.64 5.40
C MET A 182 -0.28 -5.11 5.22
N TRP A 183 0.66 -5.61 6.03
CA TRP A 183 1.03 -7.02 6.03
C TRP A 183 -0.16 -7.91 6.41
N LYS A 184 -0.90 -7.56 7.47
CA LYS A 184 -2.09 -8.31 7.91
C LYS A 184 -3.21 -8.29 6.87
N ALA A 185 -3.39 -7.19 6.15
CA ALA A 185 -4.33 -7.14 5.04
C ALA A 185 -3.97 -8.16 3.94
N LEU A 186 -2.69 -8.36 3.65
CA LEU A 186 -2.24 -9.41 2.73
C LEU A 186 -2.48 -10.81 3.30
N ASP A 187 -2.29 -11.05 4.60
CA ASP A 187 -2.64 -12.33 5.24
C ASP A 187 -4.12 -12.66 5.00
N GLY A 188 -5.01 -11.69 5.24
CA GLY A 188 -6.46 -11.85 5.11
C GLY A 188 -6.88 -12.27 3.70
N VAL A 189 -6.26 -11.68 2.67
CA VAL A 189 -6.50 -12.05 1.27
C VAL A 189 -5.86 -13.41 0.95
N TYR A 190 -4.60 -13.60 1.31
CA TYR A 190 -3.79 -14.74 0.88
C TYR A 190 -4.27 -16.08 1.45
N TYR A 191 -4.60 -16.12 2.74
CA TYR A 191 -4.95 -17.37 3.42
C TYR A 191 -6.42 -17.77 3.25
N ALA A 192 -7.30 -16.84 2.92
CA ALA A 192 -8.72 -17.14 2.81
C ALA A 192 -9.12 -17.88 1.52
N VAL A 193 -8.35 -17.71 0.45
CA VAL A 193 -8.53 -18.45 -0.81
C VAL A 193 -7.80 -19.79 -0.81
N ARG A 194 -7.09 -20.11 0.28
CA ARG A 194 -6.38 -21.38 0.43
C ARG A 194 -7.22 -22.33 1.27
N PRO A 195 -7.40 -23.59 0.84
CA PRO A 195 -7.94 -24.59 1.73
C PRO A 195 -7.01 -24.70 2.93
N VAL A 196 -7.58 -24.65 4.15
CA VAL A 196 -6.86 -25.00 5.37
C VAL A 196 -6.36 -26.43 5.18
N THR A 197 -5.08 -26.61 4.93
CA THR A 197 -4.46 -27.92 5.06
C THR A 197 -4.46 -28.24 6.55
N ALA A 198 -5.36 -29.14 6.94
CA ALA A 198 -5.40 -29.73 8.28
C ALA A 198 -4.12 -30.49 8.62
#